data_AF-A0A9W4IXE6-F1
#
_entry.id   AF-A0A9W4IXE6-F1
#
_cell.length_a   1.000
_cell.length_b   1.000
_cell.length_c   1.000
_cell.angle_alpha   90.00
_cell.angle_beta   90.00
_cell.angle_gamma   90.00
#
_symmetry.space_group_name_H-M   'P 1'
#
loop_
_entity.id
_entity.type
_entity.pdbx_description
1 polymer ?
#
loop_
_entity_poly.entity_id
_entity_poly.type
_entity_poly.pdbx_seq_one_letter_code
_entity_poly.pdbx_strand_id
1 'polypeptide(L)'
;MFRSKTKVDKILWLGRDFLFTTAQRHESEQILDQLEVPYEINMFSDVDHGFAVRCDLTKPRQKFAKEQAFDQAANWFDIFLKE
;
A
#
# COMPACT_ATOMS: atom_id res chain seq x y z
N MET A 1 -24.92 3.47 -19.31
CA MET A 1 -23.49 3.78 -19.51
C MET A 1 -22.71 2.90 -18.55
N PHE A 2 -22.31 1.70 -18.99
CA PHE A 2 -21.58 0.75 -18.16
C PHE A 2 -20.11 1.15 -18.14
N ARG A 3 -19.63 1.76 -17.06
CA ARG A 3 -18.19 1.96 -16.83
C ARG A 3 -17.57 0.59 -16.56
N SER A 4 -16.55 0.21 -17.34
CA SER A 4 -15.81 -1.03 -17.09
C SER A 4 -15.14 -0.95 -15.73
N LYS A 5 -15.09 -2.09 -15.01
CA LYS A 5 -14.37 -2.19 -13.74
C LYS A 5 -12.87 -2.01 -14.02
N THR A 6 -12.34 -0.82 -13.80
CA THR A 6 -10.90 -0.59 -13.83
C THR A 6 -10.28 -1.41 -12.69
N LYS A 7 -9.37 -2.34 -13.01
CA LYS A 7 -8.56 -2.99 -11.98
C LYS A 7 -7.63 -1.94 -11.40
N VAL A 8 -7.61 -1.84 -10.08
CA VAL A 8 -6.78 -0.90 -9.33
C VAL A 8 -6.08 -1.65 -8.23
N ASP A 9 -4.79 -1.37 -8.03
CA ASP A 9 -3.96 -2.09 -7.08
C ASP A 9 -3.34 -1.12 -6.06
N LYS A 10 -3.23 -1.56 -4.81
CA LYS A 10 -2.60 -0.78 -3.73
C LYS A 10 -1.64 -1.66 -2.94
N ILE A 11 -0.40 -1.19 -2.79
CA ILE A 11 0.67 -1.94 -2.12
C ILE A 11 1.27 -1.10 -0.98
N LEU A 12 1.39 -1.69 0.21
CA LEU A 12 2.04 -1.06 1.35
C LEU A 12 3.45 -1.66 1.51
N TRP A 13 4.47 -0.80 1.54
CA TRP A 13 5.87 -1.20 1.58
C TRP A 13 6.58 -0.84 2.88
N LEU A 14 7.55 -1.69 3.24
CA LEU A 14 8.43 -1.52 4.38
C LEU A 14 9.87 -1.38 3.94
N GLY A 15 10.51 -0.31 4.39
CA GLY A 15 11.87 0.08 4.02
C GLY A 15 12.94 -1.02 4.10
N ARG A 16 12.73 -2.01 4.98
CA ARG A 16 13.70 -3.07 5.30
C ARG A 16 13.02 -4.44 5.38
N ASP A 17 12.02 -4.68 4.53
CA ASP A 17 11.45 -6.02 4.42
C ASP A 17 12.43 -6.97 3.71
N PHE A 18 12.76 -8.09 4.34
CA PHE A 18 13.60 -9.12 3.73
C PHE A 18 12.80 -10.03 2.79
N LEU A 19 11.47 -10.12 2.96
CA LEU A 19 10.60 -10.91 2.09
C LEU A 19 10.27 -10.16 0.79
N PHE A 20 10.31 -8.83 0.83
CA PHE A 20 9.98 -7.98 -0.31
C PHE A 20 10.97 -6.83 -0.43
N THR A 21 12.10 -7.14 -1.06
CA THR A 21 13.27 -6.27 -1.21
C THR A 21 13.00 -5.04 -2.07
N THR A 22 13.88 -4.04 -1.98
CA THR A 22 13.86 -2.85 -2.85
C THR A 22 13.86 -3.20 -4.35
N ALA A 23 14.59 -4.24 -4.76
CA ALA A 23 14.63 -4.68 -6.14
C ALA A 23 13.27 -5.21 -6.61
N GLN A 24 12.61 -6.04 -5.81
CA GLN A 24 11.28 -6.58 -6.10
C GLN A 24 10.21 -5.48 -6.13
N ARG A 25 10.36 -4.42 -5.31
CA ARG A 25 9.48 -3.25 -5.38
C ARG A 25 9.60 -2.56 -6.73
N HIS A 26 10.81 -2.27 -7.18
CA HIS A 26 11.04 -1.64 -8.48
C HIS A 26 10.57 -2.50 -9.66
N GLU A 27 10.75 -3.82 -9.56
CA GLU A 27 10.19 -4.76 -10.55
C GLU A 27 8.66 -4.68 -10.58
N SER A 28 8.01 -4.59 -9.41
CA SER A 28 6.56 -4.46 -9.32
C SER A 28 6.06 -3.11 -9.88
N GLU A 29 6.74 -2.00 -9.57
CA GLU A 29 6.47 -0.67 -10.16
C GLU A 29 6.49 -0.75 -11.69
N GLN A 30 7.55 -1.36 -12.27
CA GLN A 30 7.67 -1.53 -13.71
C GLN A 30 6.55 -2.37 -14.33
N ILE A 31 6.13 -3.45 -13.66
CA ILE A 31 5.02 -4.30 -14.13
C ILE A 31 3.70 -3.53 -14.08
N LEU A 32 3.44 -2.80 -13.00
CA LEU A 32 2.21 -2.02 -12.84
C LEU A 32 2.12 -0.89 -13.89
N ASP A 33 3.25 -0.22 -14.17
CA ASP A 33 3.35 0.76 -15.25
C ASP A 33 3.04 0.13 -16.62
N GLN A 34 3.59 -1.05 -16.91
CA GLN A 34 3.35 -1.78 -18.17
C GLN A 34 1.89 -2.24 -18.33
N LEU A 35 1.20 -2.52 -17.22
CA LEU A 35 -0.20 -2.93 -17.23
C LEU A 35 -1.16 -1.75 -17.38
N GLU A 36 -0.67 -0.51 -17.37
CA GLU A 36 -1.46 0.73 -17.46
C GLU A 36 -2.61 0.78 -16.43
N VAL A 37 -2.40 0.18 -15.26
CA VAL A 37 -3.37 0.20 -14.16
C VAL A 37 -3.03 1.33 -13.18
N PRO A 38 -4.03 2.05 -12.64
CA PRO A 38 -3.79 2.96 -11.53
C PRO A 38 -3.30 2.17 -10.31
N TYR A 39 -2.18 2.61 -9.73
CA TYR A 39 -1.65 2.03 -8.50
C TYR A 39 -1.15 3.09 -7.52
N GLU A 40 -1.09 2.73 -6.24
CA GLU A 40 -0.52 3.55 -5.18
C GLU A 40 0.44 2.70 -4.32
N ILE A 41 1.63 3.24 -4.05
CA ILE A 41 2.64 2.63 -3.19
C ILE A 41 2.99 3.59 -2.07
N ASN A 42 2.86 3.14 -0.82
CA ASN A 42 3.25 3.90 0.37
C ASN A 42 4.33 3.18 1.15
N MET A 43 5.38 3.90 1.51
CA MET A 43 6.55 3.36 2.20
C MET A 43 6.62 3.83 3.66
N PHE A 44 6.75 2.87 4.59
CA PHE A 44 6.95 3.13 6.01
C PHE A 44 8.31 2.55 6.47
N SER A 45 9.17 3.39 7.05
CA SER A 45 10.58 3.03 7.34
C SER A 45 10.84 2.56 8.78
N ASP A 46 9.91 2.81 9.70
CA ASP A 46 10.08 2.58 11.15
C ASP A 46 9.01 1.66 11.75
N VAL A 47 8.61 0.65 10.98
CA VAL A 47 7.67 -0.37 11.42
C VAL A 47 8.09 -1.74 10.92
N ASP A 48 7.63 -2.77 11.62
CA ASP A 48 7.98 -4.16 11.32
C ASP A 48 7.04 -4.79 10.29
N HIS A 49 7.45 -5.93 9.73
CA HIS A 49 6.61 -6.71 8.84
C HIS A 49 5.25 -7.03 9.50
N GLY A 50 4.16 -6.78 8.76
CA GLY A 50 2.81 -6.97 9.27
C GLY A 50 2.31 -5.90 10.24
N PHE A 51 2.94 -4.72 10.30
CA PHE A 51 2.53 -3.61 11.18
C PHE A 51 1.04 -3.24 11.06
N ALA A 52 0.45 -3.36 9.87
CA ALA A 52 -0.96 -3.05 9.66
C ALA A 52 -1.90 -3.86 10.57
N VAL A 53 -1.52 -5.09 10.93
CA VAL A 53 -2.29 -5.95 11.82
C VAL A 53 -1.69 -6.02 13.23
N ARG A 54 -0.36 -6.17 13.32
CA ARG A 54 0.34 -6.58 14.55
C ARG A 54 1.14 -5.48 15.25
N CYS A 55 1.02 -4.21 14.86
CA CYS A 55 1.82 -3.15 15.48
C CYS A 55 1.56 -2.98 16.98
N ASP A 56 2.58 -2.53 17.69
CA ASP A 56 2.49 -2.09 19.07
C ASP A 56 1.94 -0.65 19.14
N LEU A 57 0.71 -0.50 19.62
CA LEU A 57 0.02 0.79 19.72
C LEU A 57 0.61 1.71 20.79
N THR A 58 1.46 1.21 21.69
CA THR A 58 2.16 2.04 22.67
C THR A 58 3.30 2.83 22.03
N LYS A 59 3.77 2.42 20.85
CA LYS A 59 4.79 3.11 20.07
C LYS A 59 4.11 4.09 19.08
N PRO A 60 4.24 5.41 19.26
CA PRO A 60 3.52 6.39 18.46
C PRO A 60 3.79 6.28 16.95
N ARG A 61 5.02 5.92 16.56
CA ARG A 61 5.42 5.79 15.15
C ARG A 61 4.76 4.59 14.46
N GLN A 62 4.61 3.47 15.18
CA GLN A 62 3.92 2.30 14.64
C GLN A 62 2.41 2.52 14.58
N LYS A 63 1.83 3.16 15.60
CA LYS A 63 0.43 3.57 15.61
C LYS A 63 0.11 4.47 14.42
N PHE A 64 0.90 5.53 14.22
CA PHE A 64 0.76 6.46 13.11
C PHE A 64 0.80 5.73 11.76
N ALA A 65 1.80 4.87 11.55
CA ALA A 65 1.91 4.12 10.29
C ALA A 65 0.69 3.24 10.03
N LYS A 66 0.17 2.54 11.05
CA LYS A 66 -1.03 1.71 10.92
C LYS A 66 -2.26 2.55 10.56
N GLU A 67 -2.48 3.66 11.25
CA GLU A 67 -3.62 4.55 10.99
C GLU A 67 -3.52 5.15 9.59
N GLN A 68 -2.35 5.64 9.19
CA GLN A 68 -2.13 6.16 7.85
C GLN A 68 -2.32 5.11 6.76
N ALA A 69 -1.81 3.89 6.95
CA ALA A 69 -1.99 2.80 6.02
C ALA A 69 -3.48 2.46 5.83
N PHE A 70 -4.26 2.49 6.91
CA PHE A 70 -5.70 2.27 6.87
C PHE A 70 -6.43 3.40 6.13
N ASP A 71 -6.20 4.65 6.52
CA ASP A 71 -6.85 5.83 5.94
C ASP A 71 -6.56 5.94 4.44
N GLN A 72 -5.31 5.72 4.04
CA GLN A 72 -4.92 5.69 2.63
C GLN A 72 -5.67 4.59 1.88
N ALA A 73 -5.79 3.38 2.43
CA ALA A 73 -6.53 2.30 1.79
C ALA A 73 -8.01 2.62 1.64
N ALA A 74 -8.64 3.18 2.67
CA ALA A 74 -10.03 3.61 2.62
C ALA A 74 -10.24 4.70 1.55
N ASN A 75 -9.38 5.72 1.52
CA ASN A 75 -9.44 6.79 0.51
C ASN A 75 -9.25 6.27 -0.91
N TRP A 76 -8.35 5.31 -1.12
CA TRP A 76 -8.14 4.69 -2.42
C TRP A 76 -9.39 3.93 -2.89
N PHE A 77 -10.00 3.14 -2.01
CA PHE A 77 -11.25 2.45 -2.33
C PHE A 77 -12.41 3.42 -2.55
N ASP A 78 -12.44 4.55 -1.85
CA ASP A 78 -13.44 5.60 -2.10
C ASP A 78 -13.32 6.21 -3.49
N ILE A 79 -12.09 6.38 -4.01
CA ILE A 79 -11.88 6.96 -5.34
C ILE A 79 -12.22 5.96 -6.46
N PHE A 80 -11.93 4.67 -6.28
CA PHE A 80 -11.96 3.70 -7.37
C PHE A 80 -13.03 2.60 -7.25
N LEU A 81 -13.61 2.39 -6.07
CA LEU A 81 -14.60 1.32 -5.82
C LEU A 81 -15.97 1.82 -5.39
N LYS A 82 -16.12 3.06 -4.91
CA LYS A 82 -17.45 3.62 -4.62
C LYS A 82 -18.19 3.95 -5.93
N GLU A 83 -19.40 3.41 -6.05
CA GLU A 83 -20.36 3.69 -7.13
C GLU A 83 -21.01 5.07 -6.99
#